data_AF-A0A365NKY0-F1
#
_entry.id   AF-A0A365NKY0-F1
#
_cell.length_a   1.000
_cell.length_b   1.000
_cell.length_c   1.000
_cell.angle_alpha   90.00
_cell.angle_beta   90.00
_cell.angle_gamma   90.00
#
_symmetry.space_group_name_H-M   'P 1'
#
loop_
_entity.id
_entity.type
_entity.pdbx_description
1 polymer ?
#
loop_
_entity_poly.entity_id
_entity_poly.type
_entity_poly.pdbx_seq_one_letter_code
_entity_poly.pdbx_strand_id
1 'polypeptide(L)'
;MIDLLKDNTRAKIERWHVRELEIWGSRNDWEDWRPWVPQFPGTCSLAGGSPTRHGLDLQDIQKYIRTALELWTFWRFDSEAIQLELEAGKDGFLKLLLIATCPRLHSLRFVKRGYDPHTTLEWMREVIKHSRRAWNGPHEMHGFESLRGIAVGIETDQRLWNNTSPLRDARDFAALFYMPNLESLYFNDLHCDLVADANDVYYDVVAPYEFPCGTSSVKHLFIDGASGSFANYYRAIADASKKLESVVLRVASEHQQHIYDVDMFVGSLSLSNGKTLQKLILYNPRGMLGDQYGNYLLDDLDEFRNLKLFTLSVYDLALEELYLMHTSPNVERLAEYVSGSFPASTEALYIWGRSDEYVDVPASDDMPSNILDSTLASLIESSVLENLKVVYLADFEMLQIAFEEHIDGDIKDTDPGQPILQKSVAAGLKAGVHVCTLMNRDDGGYWKSFPAKPDGFELKTGPCYGERPASWRLNLQSGEWGPDCEGCGECMDCLAVYPAELWKSGRS
;
A
#
# COMPACT_ATOMS: atom_id res chain seq x y z
N MET A 1 26.06 15.97 -0.78
CA MET A 1 25.50 16.06 -2.16
C MET A 1 26.46 16.77 -3.11
N ILE A 2 26.69 18.09 -3.02
CA ILE A 2 27.57 18.83 -3.97
C ILE A 2 28.96 18.19 -4.11
N ASP A 3 29.60 17.79 -2.99
CA ASP A 3 30.92 17.14 -3.07
C ASP A 3 30.89 15.83 -3.87
N LEU A 4 29.79 15.08 -3.77
CA LEU A 4 29.55 13.87 -4.55
C LEU A 4 29.23 14.16 -6.00
N LEU A 5 28.87 15.38 -6.41
CA LEU A 5 28.63 15.74 -7.81
C LEU A 5 29.87 16.29 -8.51
N LYS A 6 30.97 16.49 -7.80
CA LYS A 6 32.22 16.97 -8.39
C LYS A 6 32.73 15.97 -9.45
N ASP A 7 33.29 16.50 -10.52
CA ASP A 7 33.96 15.71 -11.55
C ASP A 7 35.43 15.46 -11.16
N ASN A 8 35.63 14.67 -10.11
CA ASN A 8 36.96 14.21 -9.71
C ASN A 8 36.94 12.72 -9.36
N THR A 9 38.11 12.10 -9.36
CA THR A 9 38.26 10.65 -9.13
C THR A 9 37.66 10.20 -7.81
N ARG A 10 37.83 10.99 -6.75
CA ARG A 10 37.28 10.67 -5.42
C ARG A 10 35.76 10.61 -5.43
N ALA A 11 35.10 11.64 -5.94
CA ALA A 11 33.65 11.71 -6.02
C ALA A 11 33.08 10.59 -6.92
N LYS A 12 33.75 10.26 -8.04
CA LYS A 12 33.39 9.12 -8.89
C LYS A 12 33.44 7.79 -8.12
N ILE A 13 34.50 7.56 -7.35
CA ILE A 13 34.63 6.37 -6.49
C ILE A 13 33.52 6.36 -5.42
N GLU A 14 33.29 7.48 -4.73
CA GLU A 14 32.26 7.57 -3.70
C GLU A 14 30.87 7.28 -4.28
N ARG A 15 30.50 7.85 -5.44
CA ARG A 15 29.23 7.56 -6.16
C ARG A 15 29.11 6.08 -6.56
N TRP A 16 30.19 5.43 -6.95
CA TRP A 16 30.20 4.00 -7.29
C TRP A 16 29.81 3.10 -6.10
N HIS A 17 30.06 3.54 -4.87
CA HIS A 17 29.74 2.79 -3.65
C HIS A 17 28.32 3.04 -3.12
N VAL A 18 27.62 4.07 -3.61
CA VAL A 18 26.23 4.33 -3.22
C VAL A 18 25.31 3.23 -3.74
N ARG A 19 24.58 2.56 -2.84
CA ARG A 19 23.58 1.51 -3.14
C ARG A 19 22.17 1.95 -2.82
N GLU A 20 22.03 2.83 -1.84
CA GLU A 20 20.76 3.30 -1.32
C GLU A 20 20.88 4.80 -1.05
N LEU A 21 19.81 5.54 -1.30
CA LEU A 21 19.76 6.98 -1.07
C LEU A 21 18.45 7.35 -0.37
N GLU A 22 18.57 8.13 0.70
CA GLU A 22 17.45 8.67 1.47
C GLU A 22 17.34 10.18 1.23
N ILE A 23 16.18 10.61 0.75
CA ILE A 23 15.84 12.02 0.49
C ILE A 23 14.91 12.50 1.60
N TRP A 24 15.49 13.28 2.53
CA TRP A 24 14.81 13.76 3.74
C TRP A 24 13.87 14.96 3.55
N GLY A 25 13.89 15.58 2.37
CA GLY A 25 13.06 16.73 2.03
C GLY A 25 13.72 17.64 1.01
N SER A 26 12.94 18.57 0.44
CA SER A 26 13.38 19.58 -0.52
C SER A 26 14.00 20.80 0.16
N ARG A 27 15.01 21.39 -0.48
CA ARG A 27 15.48 22.75 -0.18
C ARG A 27 14.93 23.69 -1.23
N ASN A 28 14.28 24.76 -0.81
CA ASN A 28 13.61 25.71 -1.69
C ASN A 28 14.45 26.96 -1.96
N ASP A 29 15.40 27.27 -1.09
CA ASP A 29 16.30 28.40 -1.21
C ASP A 29 17.64 28.17 -0.49
N TRP A 30 18.53 29.16 -0.53
CA TRP A 30 19.83 29.11 0.16
C TRP A 30 19.74 29.03 1.68
N GLU A 31 18.66 29.53 2.30
CA GLU A 31 18.46 29.40 3.75
C GLU A 31 18.22 27.94 4.14
N ASP A 32 17.70 27.12 3.25
CA ASP A 32 17.50 25.69 3.48
C ASP A 32 18.77 24.83 3.42
N TRP A 33 19.94 25.41 3.07
CA TRP A 33 21.23 24.68 2.97
C TRP A 33 21.86 24.38 4.34
N ARG A 34 21.05 23.85 5.25
CA ARG A 34 21.43 23.38 6.57
C ARG A 34 21.40 21.84 6.60
N PRO A 35 22.12 21.21 7.54
CA PRO A 35 21.99 19.77 7.78
C PRO A 35 20.56 19.41 8.15
N TRP A 36 20.09 18.26 7.69
CA TRP A 36 18.85 17.66 8.19
C TRP A 36 19.10 17.12 9.59
N VAL A 37 18.20 17.41 10.53
CA VAL A 37 18.21 16.83 11.87
C VAL A 37 16.98 15.94 11.97
N PRO A 38 17.17 14.62 11.87
CA PRO A 38 16.11 13.69 12.18
C PRO A 38 15.81 13.83 13.68
N GLN A 39 14.69 14.49 14.02
CA GLN A 39 14.21 14.63 15.41
C GLN A 39 12.98 13.74 15.61
N PHE A 40 12.86 13.18 16.81
CA PHE A 40 11.68 12.43 17.25
C PHE A 40 11.11 12.98 18.56
N PRO A 41 9.78 12.94 18.74
CA PRO A 41 8.72 12.75 17.71
C PRO A 41 8.62 13.96 16.76
N GLY A 42 8.04 13.80 15.58
CA GLY A 42 7.79 14.92 14.64
C GLY A 42 8.36 14.82 13.23
N THR A 43 8.17 15.91 12.46
CA THR A 43 8.69 16.05 11.09
C THR A 43 10.19 16.34 11.11
N CYS A 44 10.94 15.68 10.22
CA CYS A 44 12.35 16.00 10.02
C CYS A 44 12.50 17.50 9.67
N SER A 45 13.35 18.19 10.41
CA SER A 45 13.56 19.63 10.27
C SER A 45 15.01 19.93 9.94
N LEU A 46 15.25 21.14 9.43
CA LEU A 46 16.60 21.64 9.23
C LEU A 46 17.20 22.03 10.58
N ALA A 47 18.50 21.82 10.74
CA ALA A 47 19.23 22.24 11.92
C ALA A 47 19.06 23.74 12.17
N GLY A 48 19.00 24.14 13.44
CA GLY A 48 19.19 25.54 13.81
C GLY A 48 20.59 26.02 13.43
N GLY A 49 20.71 27.27 12.97
CA GLY A 49 21.98 27.89 12.61
C GLY A 49 21.99 28.47 11.19
N SER A 50 23.15 28.99 10.78
CA SER A 50 23.36 29.56 9.45
C SER A 50 23.48 28.47 8.36
N PRO A 51 23.10 28.78 7.12
CA PRO A 51 23.35 27.90 5.98
C PRO A 51 24.82 27.53 5.85
N THR A 52 25.07 26.30 5.41
CA THR A 52 26.42 25.82 5.08
C THR A 52 26.95 26.37 3.76
N ARG A 53 26.08 27.03 2.98
CA ARG A 53 26.36 27.59 1.66
C ARG A 53 25.36 28.69 1.32
N HIS A 54 25.79 29.69 0.55
CA HIS A 54 24.99 30.84 0.12
C HIS A 54 24.93 31.01 -1.41
N GLY A 55 25.39 30.02 -2.18
CA GLY A 55 25.49 30.12 -3.63
C GLY A 55 26.19 28.96 -4.31
N LEU A 56 25.94 28.83 -5.61
CA LEU A 56 26.75 28.06 -6.56
C LEU A 56 27.49 29.03 -7.48
N ASP A 57 28.70 28.66 -7.86
CA ASP A 57 29.40 29.36 -8.95
C ASP A 57 28.71 29.04 -10.28
N LEU A 58 28.66 30.03 -11.18
CA LEU A 58 28.12 29.89 -12.52
C LEU A 58 28.79 28.75 -13.29
N GLN A 59 30.10 28.54 -13.11
CA GLN A 59 30.77 27.42 -13.77
C GLN A 59 30.29 26.07 -13.24
N ASP A 60 29.97 25.95 -11.95
CA ASP A 60 29.44 24.71 -11.38
C ASP A 60 28.02 24.44 -11.90
N ILE A 61 27.17 25.47 -11.98
CA ILE A 61 25.83 25.38 -12.59
C ILE A 61 25.94 24.87 -14.04
N GLN A 62 26.81 25.48 -14.85
CA GLN A 62 27.03 25.08 -16.24
C GLN A 62 27.54 23.63 -16.36
N LYS A 63 28.38 23.17 -15.43
CA LYS A 63 28.85 21.77 -15.40
C LYS A 63 27.70 20.80 -15.09
N TYR A 64 26.82 21.14 -14.15
CA TYR A 64 25.65 20.31 -13.82
C TYR A 64 24.68 20.20 -14.99
N ILE A 65 24.39 21.31 -15.66
CA ILE A 65 23.56 21.32 -16.88
C ILE A 65 24.21 20.47 -17.97
N ARG A 66 25.53 20.60 -18.19
CA ARG A 66 26.24 19.76 -19.16
C ARG A 66 26.16 18.27 -18.83
N THR A 67 26.34 17.91 -17.57
CA THR A 67 26.23 16.52 -17.11
C THR A 67 24.83 15.97 -17.40
N ALA A 68 23.79 16.77 -17.18
CA ALA A 68 22.42 16.38 -17.51
C ALA A 68 22.21 16.15 -19.01
N LEU A 69 22.76 17.02 -19.85
CA LEU A 69 22.71 16.89 -21.32
C LEU A 69 23.50 15.69 -21.84
N GLU A 70 24.54 15.26 -21.13
CA GLU A 70 25.28 14.02 -21.42
C GLU A 70 24.50 12.77 -21.03
N LEU A 71 23.76 12.82 -19.90
CA LEU A 71 22.92 11.72 -19.44
C LEU A 71 21.66 11.58 -20.26
N TRP A 72 21.07 12.69 -20.70
CA TRP A 72 19.75 12.67 -21.29
C TRP A 72 19.71 13.56 -22.54
N THR A 73 19.53 12.92 -23.69
CA THR A 73 19.38 13.60 -24.97
C THR A 73 17.97 14.17 -25.11
N PHE A 74 17.83 15.49 -24.99
CA PHE A 74 16.54 16.18 -25.05
C PHE A 74 16.47 17.20 -26.18
N TRP A 75 15.27 17.42 -26.72
CA TRP A 75 14.99 18.47 -27.71
C TRP A 75 14.55 19.81 -27.08
N ARG A 76 14.10 19.81 -25.81
CA ARG A 76 13.65 20.97 -25.04
C ARG A 76 14.08 20.87 -23.58
N PHE A 77 15.39 20.86 -23.34
CA PHE A 77 15.89 20.95 -21.98
C PHE A 77 15.88 22.42 -21.54
N ASP A 78 15.02 22.76 -20.59
CA ASP A 78 14.90 24.13 -20.07
C ASP A 78 16.09 24.45 -19.15
N SER A 79 17.24 24.67 -19.79
CA SER A 79 18.49 25.01 -19.11
C SER A 79 18.39 26.33 -18.35
N GLU A 80 17.51 27.24 -18.82
CA GLU A 80 17.23 28.51 -18.15
C GLU A 80 16.46 28.26 -16.84
N ALA A 81 15.41 27.44 -16.86
CA ALA A 81 14.69 27.06 -15.64
C ALA A 81 15.61 26.37 -14.63
N ILE A 82 16.46 25.43 -15.07
CA ILE A 82 17.43 24.75 -14.19
C ILE A 82 18.41 25.76 -13.59
N GLN A 83 18.95 26.66 -14.41
CA GLN A 83 19.84 27.70 -13.93
C GLN A 83 19.15 28.57 -12.87
N LEU A 84 17.93 29.03 -13.13
CA LEU A 84 17.15 29.84 -12.19
C LEU A 84 16.87 29.10 -10.87
N GLU A 85 16.52 27.80 -10.92
CA GLU A 85 16.32 26.99 -9.73
C GLU A 85 17.61 26.85 -8.90
N LEU A 86 18.73 26.57 -9.57
CA LEU A 86 20.02 26.41 -8.92
C LEU A 86 20.54 27.73 -8.34
N GLU A 87 20.34 28.86 -9.03
CA GLU A 87 20.67 30.21 -8.54
C GLU A 87 19.81 30.60 -7.34
N ALA A 88 18.54 30.20 -7.31
CA ALA A 88 17.65 30.40 -6.17
C ALA A 88 18.01 29.53 -4.95
N GLY A 89 18.82 28.49 -5.13
CA GLY A 89 19.21 27.57 -4.08
C GLY A 89 18.32 26.33 -3.95
N LYS A 90 17.48 26.03 -4.94
CA LYS A 90 16.72 24.79 -4.98
C LYS A 90 17.63 23.59 -5.25
N ASP A 91 17.38 22.46 -4.59
CA ASP A 91 18.24 21.28 -4.69
C ASP A 91 17.63 20.07 -5.41
N GLY A 92 16.38 20.17 -5.87
CA GLY A 92 15.66 19.07 -6.54
C GLY A 92 16.42 18.50 -7.73
N PHE A 93 16.88 19.38 -8.63
CA PHE A 93 17.67 18.99 -9.80
C PHE A 93 19.03 18.37 -9.43
N LEU A 94 19.70 18.88 -8.39
CA LEU A 94 20.99 18.33 -7.95
C LEU A 94 20.84 16.92 -7.38
N LYS A 95 19.74 16.65 -6.67
CA LYS A 95 19.43 15.31 -6.19
C LYS A 95 19.13 14.36 -7.34
N LEU A 96 18.37 14.80 -8.34
CA LEU A 96 18.13 14.04 -9.57
C LEU A 96 19.46 13.66 -10.25
N LEU A 97 20.37 14.62 -10.44
CA LEU A 97 21.70 14.35 -10.99
C LEU A 97 22.50 13.37 -10.14
N LEU A 98 22.42 13.49 -8.80
CA LEU A 98 23.10 12.56 -7.91
C LEU A 98 22.57 11.13 -8.08
N ILE A 99 21.24 10.98 -8.16
CA ILE A 99 20.57 9.69 -8.39
C ILE A 99 21.11 9.07 -9.70
N ALA A 100 21.07 9.81 -10.80
CA ALA A 100 21.46 9.31 -12.12
C ALA A 100 22.96 9.05 -12.27
N THR A 101 23.81 9.74 -11.51
CA THR A 101 25.26 9.55 -11.54
C THR A 101 25.78 8.48 -10.56
N CYS A 102 24.88 7.79 -9.84
CA CYS A 102 25.20 6.67 -8.97
C CYS A 102 24.92 5.33 -9.68
N PRO A 103 25.91 4.73 -10.37
CA PRO A 103 25.69 3.62 -11.31
C PRO A 103 25.24 2.30 -10.67
N ARG A 104 25.20 2.22 -9.34
CA ARG A 104 24.83 1.03 -8.58
C ARG A 104 23.80 1.36 -7.50
N LEU A 105 23.07 2.47 -7.65
CA LEU A 105 21.96 2.83 -6.78
C LEU A 105 20.79 1.88 -7.06
N HIS A 106 20.42 1.05 -6.09
CA HIS A 106 19.32 0.08 -6.21
C HIS A 106 18.05 0.51 -5.47
N SER A 107 18.16 1.37 -4.44
CA SER A 107 17.00 1.81 -3.66
C SER A 107 17.00 3.31 -3.43
N LEU A 108 15.84 3.93 -3.61
CA LEU A 108 15.61 5.34 -3.35
C LEU A 108 14.42 5.48 -2.39
N ARG A 109 14.61 6.18 -1.28
CA ARG A 109 13.58 6.41 -0.26
C ARG A 109 13.34 7.90 -0.08
N PHE A 110 12.11 8.36 -0.26
CA PHE A 110 11.69 9.71 0.07
C PHE A 110 10.96 9.69 1.40
N VAL A 111 11.49 10.43 2.36
CA VAL A 111 10.90 10.57 3.69
C VAL A 111 9.72 11.54 3.60
N LYS A 112 8.60 11.21 4.27
CA LYS A 112 7.43 12.09 4.35
C LYS A 112 7.74 13.28 5.25
N ARG A 113 7.41 14.45 4.75
CA ARG A 113 7.49 15.72 5.48
C ARG A 113 6.33 16.58 5.01
N GLY A 114 5.58 17.14 5.96
CA GLY A 114 4.36 17.95 5.77
C GLY A 114 4.19 18.57 4.38
N TYR A 115 4.31 19.89 4.23
CA TYR A 115 4.16 20.56 2.93
C TYR A 115 5.40 20.48 2.03
N ASP A 116 6.12 19.34 2.01
CA ASP A 116 7.30 19.21 1.14
C ASP A 116 6.86 19.05 -0.33
N PRO A 117 7.32 19.91 -1.25
CA PRO A 117 6.94 19.82 -2.66
C PRO A 117 7.54 18.60 -3.37
N HIS A 118 8.50 17.90 -2.76
CA HIS A 118 9.20 16.78 -3.38
C HIS A 118 9.75 17.09 -4.78
N THR A 119 10.37 18.27 -4.95
CA THR A 119 10.90 18.77 -6.23
C THR A 119 11.79 17.77 -7.00
N THR A 120 12.46 16.84 -6.30
CA THR A 120 13.21 15.76 -6.95
C THR A 120 12.32 14.79 -7.72
N LEU A 121 11.14 14.43 -7.21
CA LEU A 121 10.16 13.58 -7.91
C LEU A 121 9.58 14.29 -9.13
N GLU A 122 9.28 15.59 -9.01
CA GLU A 122 8.84 16.41 -10.14
C GLU A 122 9.90 16.41 -11.26
N TRP A 123 11.17 16.63 -10.91
CA TRP A 123 12.28 16.57 -11.86
C TRP A 123 12.46 15.17 -12.47
N MET A 124 12.28 14.10 -11.69
CA MET A 124 12.26 12.72 -12.21
C MET A 124 11.14 12.54 -13.23
N ARG A 125 9.92 13.00 -12.93
CA ARG A 125 8.77 12.96 -13.86
C ARG A 125 9.10 13.67 -15.17
N GLU A 126 9.65 14.89 -15.12
CA GLU A 126 9.97 15.64 -16.34
C GLU A 126 11.01 14.91 -17.20
N VAL A 127 12.08 14.37 -16.60
CA VAL A 127 13.09 13.59 -17.32
C VAL A 127 12.47 12.35 -17.98
N ILE A 128 11.62 11.60 -17.27
CA ILE A 128 10.92 10.43 -17.80
C ILE A 128 10.04 10.82 -19.00
N LYS A 129 9.20 11.84 -18.81
CA LYS A 129 8.28 12.34 -19.84
C LYS A 129 9.00 12.79 -21.10
N HIS A 130 10.10 13.52 -20.95
CA HIS A 130 10.90 13.98 -22.08
C HIS A 130 11.66 12.87 -22.78
N SER A 131 12.15 11.87 -22.03
CA SER A 131 12.83 10.69 -22.60
C SER A 131 11.90 9.88 -23.50
N ARG A 132 10.60 9.89 -23.21
CA ARG A 132 9.57 9.19 -24.02
C ARG A 132 9.15 9.94 -25.28
N ARG A 133 9.01 11.26 -25.21
CA ARG A 133 8.43 12.11 -26.27
C ARG A 133 9.46 12.59 -27.31
N ALA A 134 10.61 11.94 -27.40
CA ALA A 134 11.65 12.37 -28.31
C ALA A 134 11.31 12.02 -29.78
N TRP A 135 11.62 12.95 -30.69
CA TRP A 135 11.26 12.88 -32.11
C TRP A 135 11.83 11.64 -32.83
N ASN A 136 12.90 11.05 -32.29
CA ASN A 136 13.57 9.87 -32.86
C ASN A 136 13.17 8.55 -32.16
N GLY A 137 12.08 8.56 -31.38
CA GLY A 137 11.65 7.43 -30.55
C GLY A 137 12.12 7.56 -29.09
N PRO A 138 11.63 6.70 -28.18
CA PRO A 138 12.00 6.74 -26.77
C PRO A 138 13.53 6.60 -26.61
N HIS A 139 14.14 7.53 -25.87
CA HIS A 139 15.56 7.49 -25.54
C HIS A 139 15.82 6.60 -24.31
N GLU A 140 17.03 6.06 -24.23
CA GLU A 140 17.47 5.33 -23.04
C GLU A 140 17.50 6.27 -21.83
N MET A 141 16.85 5.85 -20.73
CA MET A 141 16.87 6.56 -19.46
C MET A 141 18.17 6.27 -18.72
N HIS A 142 19.25 6.93 -19.14
CA HIS A 142 20.57 6.73 -18.55
C HIS A 142 20.61 7.15 -17.08
N GLY A 143 21.30 6.34 -16.28
CA GLY A 143 21.52 6.58 -14.85
C GLY A 143 20.48 5.94 -13.93
N PHE A 144 19.40 5.39 -14.46
CA PHE A 144 18.34 4.73 -13.68
C PHE A 144 18.32 3.20 -13.82
N GLU A 145 19.25 2.61 -14.58
CA GLU A 145 19.24 1.20 -14.95
C GLU A 145 19.46 0.26 -13.74
N SER A 146 20.17 0.73 -12.72
CA SER A 146 20.43 -0.04 -11.50
C SER A 146 19.33 0.09 -10.46
N LEU A 147 18.40 1.03 -10.61
CA LEU A 147 17.34 1.25 -9.63
C LEU A 147 16.36 0.06 -9.65
N ARG A 148 16.02 -0.46 -8.47
CA ARG A 148 15.15 -1.63 -8.28
C ARG A 148 13.98 -1.34 -7.35
N GLY A 149 14.14 -0.44 -6.39
CA GLY A 149 13.10 -0.06 -5.43
C GLY A 149 12.98 1.45 -5.25
N ILE A 150 11.75 1.96 -5.26
CA ILE A 150 11.44 3.34 -4.89
C ILE A 150 10.36 3.31 -3.82
N ALA A 151 10.58 4.04 -2.73
CA ALA A 151 9.58 4.24 -1.69
C ALA A 151 9.35 5.74 -1.49
N VAL A 152 8.11 6.19 -1.69
CA VAL A 152 7.72 7.59 -1.61
C VAL A 152 6.84 7.83 -0.38
N GLY A 153 7.28 8.74 0.49
CA GLY A 153 6.48 9.19 1.64
C GLY A 153 6.58 8.27 2.86
N ILE A 154 7.78 7.75 3.16
CA ILE A 154 8.00 6.96 4.37
C ILE A 154 7.82 7.83 5.60
N GLU A 155 6.90 7.43 6.49
CA GLU A 155 6.64 8.10 7.74
C GLU A 155 7.73 7.80 8.76
N THR A 156 8.24 8.85 9.41
CA THR A 156 9.21 8.69 10.49
C THR A 156 8.53 8.46 11.83
N ASP A 157 7.37 9.06 12.05
CA ASP A 157 6.63 9.00 13.31
C ASP A 157 5.28 8.34 13.11
N GLN A 158 5.04 7.23 13.81
CA GLN A 158 3.77 6.51 13.78
C GLN A 158 2.65 7.21 14.59
N ARG A 159 2.98 8.22 15.41
CA ARG A 159 2.03 8.83 16.37
C ARG A 159 1.32 10.07 15.85
N LEU A 160 1.70 10.59 14.68
CA LEU A 160 1.14 11.82 14.13
C LEU A 160 0.23 11.49 12.94
N TRP A 161 -1.03 11.17 13.23
CA TRP A 161 -2.13 11.37 12.27
C TRP A 161 -2.36 12.87 12.07
N ASN A 162 -1.44 13.54 11.39
CA ASN A 162 -1.72 14.87 10.90
C ASN A 162 -2.58 14.73 9.64
N ASN A 163 -3.89 15.01 9.79
CA ASN A 163 -4.93 15.14 8.75
C ASN A 163 -4.62 16.21 7.67
N THR A 164 -3.41 16.74 7.63
CA THR A 164 -2.97 17.80 6.71
C THR A 164 -1.72 17.39 5.93
N SER A 165 -1.56 16.09 5.65
CA SER A 165 -0.56 15.64 4.68
C SER A 165 -0.99 16.15 3.30
N PRO A 166 -0.13 16.87 2.55
CA PRO A 166 -0.47 17.26 1.20
C PRO A 166 -0.59 16.01 0.34
N LEU A 167 -1.70 15.96 -0.37
CA LEU A 167 -2.01 14.96 -1.36
C LEU A 167 -0.93 14.99 -2.46
N ARG A 168 -0.43 13.82 -2.86
CA ARG A 168 0.64 13.76 -3.88
C ARG A 168 0.08 13.68 -5.29
N ASP A 169 0.82 14.28 -6.21
CA ASP A 169 0.45 14.34 -7.62
C ASP A 169 0.46 12.94 -8.25
N ALA A 170 -0.72 12.49 -8.69
CA ALA A 170 -0.94 11.27 -9.45
C ALA A 170 -0.03 11.13 -10.69
N ARG A 171 0.45 12.24 -11.26
CA ARG A 171 1.38 12.23 -12.40
C ARG A 171 2.80 11.80 -12.02
N ASP A 172 3.24 12.10 -10.79
CA ASP A 172 4.53 11.64 -10.29
C ASP A 172 4.51 10.12 -10.11
N PHE A 173 3.43 9.60 -9.52
CA PHE A 173 3.20 8.17 -9.38
C PHE A 173 3.22 7.43 -10.73
N ALA A 174 2.43 7.92 -11.70
CA ALA A 174 2.36 7.31 -13.03
C ALA A 174 3.71 7.29 -13.76
N ALA A 175 4.50 8.35 -13.62
CA ALA A 175 5.81 8.45 -14.26
C ALA A 175 6.80 7.39 -13.76
N LEU A 176 6.74 6.99 -12.48
CA LEU A 176 7.66 5.99 -11.91
C LEU A 176 7.53 4.62 -12.57
N PHE A 177 6.37 4.26 -13.14
CA PHE A 177 6.19 2.99 -13.84
C PHE A 177 7.04 2.85 -15.12
N TYR A 178 7.53 3.96 -15.68
CA TYR A 178 8.44 3.95 -16.83
C TYR A 178 9.87 3.60 -16.48
N MET A 179 10.22 3.56 -15.19
CA MET A 179 11.57 3.22 -14.77
C MET A 179 11.96 1.83 -15.31
N PRO A 180 13.13 1.69 -15.95
CA PRO A 180 13.42 0.54 -16.81
C PRO A 180 13.45 -0.80 -16.07
N ASN A 181 13.96 -0.81 -14.84
CA ASN A 181 14.17 -2.03 -14.05
C ASN A 181 13.61 -1.92 -12.62
N LEU A 182 12.58 -1.08 -12.41
CA LEU A 182 11.95 -0.91 -11.11
C LEU A 182 11.13 -2.15 -10.76
N GLU A 183 11.50 -2.89 -9.73
CA GLU A 183 10.82 -4.11 -9.28
C GLU A 183 9.81 -3.81 -8.17
N SER A 184 10.11 -2.85 -7.29
CA SER A 184 9.26 -2.52 -6.13
C SER A 184 8.95 -1.02 -6.04
N LEU A 185 7.68 -0.69 -5.85
CA LEU A 185 7.19 0.67 -5.71
C LEU A 185 6.27 0.77 -4.49
N TYR A 186 6.68 1.56 -3.50
CA TYR A 186 5.82 2.04 -2.42
C TYR A 186 5.49 3.52 -2.66
N PHE A 187 4.23 3.89 -2.54
CA PHE A 187 3.79 5.28 -2.71
C PHE A 187 2.69 5.65 -1.72
N ASN A 188 2.99 6.59 -0.83
CA ASN A 188 2.07 7.09 0.19
C ASN A 188 1.35 8.37 -0.24
N ASP A 189 0.14 8.58 0.30
CA ASP A 189 -0.75 9.72 0.05
C ASP A 189 -1.10 9.90 -1.44
N LEU A 190 -1.33 8.78 -2.15
CA LEU A 190 -1.81 8.83 -3.53
C LEU A 190 -3.23 9.40 -3.54
N HIS A 191 -3.42 10.50 -4.27
CA HIS A 191 -4.73 11.11 -4.38
C HIS A 191 -5.05 11.43 -5.83
N CYS A 192 -6.26 11.05 -6.25
CA CYS A 192 -6.75 11.30 -7.58
C CYS A 192 -8.19 11.82 -7.52
N ASP A 193 -8.34 13.14 -7.39
CA ASP A 193 -9.61 13.83 -7.61
C ASP A 193 -9.50 14.70 -8.87
N LEU A 194 -10.47 14.59 -9.77
CA LEU A 194 -10.60 15.56 -10.85
C LEU A 194 -11.30 16.83 -10.34
N VAL A 195 -10.52 17.90 -10.27
CA VAL A 195 -11.02 19.28 -10.33
C VAL A 195 -11.56 19.52 -11.75
N ALA A 196 -12.88 19.69 -11.86
CA ALA A 196 -13.59 20.47 -12.87
C ALA A 196 -13.35 20.13 -14.36
N ASP A 197 -13.94 19.03 -14.85
CA ASP A 197 -14.69 19.03 -16.12
C ASP A 197 -15.48 17.71 -16.30
N ALA A 198 -16.27 17.35 -15.28
CA ALA A 198 -17.15 16.18 -15.27
C ALA A 198 -18.34 16.27 -16.28
N ASN A 199 -18.30 17.19 -17.24
CA ASN A 199 -19.31 17.33 -18.29
C ASN A 199 -18.90 16.71 -19.64
N ASP A 200 -17.68 16.19 -19.78
CA ASP A 200 -17.24 15.56 -21.02
C ASP A 200 -17.09 14.04 -20.85
N VAL A 201 -18.20 13.33 -21.02
CA VAL A 201 -18.33 11.86 -20.95
C VAL A 201 -17.46 11.14 -21.99
N TYR A 202 -16.76 11.88 -22.85
CA TYR A 202 -15.87 11.38 -23.90
C TYR A 202 -14.37 11.63 -23.66
N TYR A 203 -13.98 12.25 -22.54
CA TYR A 203 -12.56 12.40 -22.24
C TYR A 203 -11.95 11.06 -21.82
N ASP A 204 -11.02 10.55 -22.62
CA ASP A 204 -10.14 9.45 -22.22
C ASP A 204 -9.20 9.97 -21.12
N VAL A 205 -9.67 9.92 -19.88
CA VAL A 205 -8.97 10.45 -18.70
C VAL A 205 -7.71 9.62 -18.36
N VAL A 206 -7.44 8.52 -19.07
CA VAL A 206 -6.14 7.83 -18.99
C VAL A 206 -5.06 8.61 -19.75
N ALA A 207 -5.44 9.34 -20.80
CA ALA A 207 -4.53 10.15 -21.63
C ALA A 207 -3.70 11.20 -20.85
N PRO A 208 -4.21 11.94 -19.85
CA PRO A 208 -3.41 12.91 -19.10
C PRO A 208 -2.31 12.31 -18.21
N TYR A 209 -2.47 11.07 -17.73
CA TYR A 209 -1.48 10.43 -16.83
C TYR A 209 -0.46 9.57 -17.56
N GLU A 210 -0.77 9.13 -18.79
CA GLU A 210 0.14 8.44 -19.71
C GLU A 210 0.83 7.19 -19.12
N PHE A 211 0.14 6.31 -18.37
CA PHE A 211 0.74 5.07 -17.83
C PHE A 211 1.35 4.15 -18.92
N PRO A 212 2.42 3.39 -18.59
CA PRO A 212 3.05 2.45 -19.52
C PRO A 212 2.26 1.16 -19.67
N CYS A 213 1.22 1.12 -20.50
CA CYS A 213 0.36 -0.06 -20.65
C CYS A 213 1.15 -1.34 -20.97
N GLY A 214 1.30 -2.22 -19.98
CA GLY A 214 1.91 -3.53 -20.03
C GLY A 214 3.42 -3.57 -20.22
N THR A 215 4.11 -2.43 -20.07
CA THR A 215 5.56 -2.34 -20.32
C THR A 215 6.39 -2.06 -19.07
N SER A 216 5.74 -1.75 -17.95
CA SER A 216 6.45 -1.55 -16.69
C SER A 216 7.13 -2.84 -16.21
N SER A 217 8.22 -2.66 -15.47
CA SER A 217 8.97 -3.74 -14.81
C SER A 217 8.50 -4.03 -13.39
N VAL A 218 7.59 -3.23 -12.84
CA VAL A 218 7.12 -3.32 -11.44
C VAL A 218 6.47 -4.67 -11.17
N LYS A 219 6.87 -5.29 -10.05
CA LYS A 219 6.38 -6.57 -9.55
C LYS A 219 5.67 -6.46 -8.21
N HIS A 220 6.14 -5.55 -7.36
CA HIS A 220 5.58 -5.34 -6.02
C HIS A 220 5.12 -3.90 -5.92
N LEU A 221 3.81 -3.71 -5.81
CA LEU A 221 3.17 -2.41 -5.72
C LEU A 221 2.50 -2.28 -4.36
N PHE A 222 2.86 -1.23 -3.62
CA PHE A 222 2.20 -0.85 -2.38
C PHE A 222 1.71 0.59 -2.50
N ILE A 223 0.40 0.76 -2.56
CA ILE A 223 -0.27 2.05 -2.57
C ILE A 223 -0.79 2.32 -1.16
N ASP A 224 -0.29 3.38 -0.55
CA ASP A 224 -0.57 3.75 0.83
C ASP A 224 -1.28 5.11 0.90
N GLY A 225 -2.19 5.25 1.86
CA GLY A 225 -2.98 6.46 2.06
C GLY A 225 -3.77 6.85 0.81
N ALA A 226 -4.21 5.88 0.00
CA ALA A 226 -4.92 6.19 -1.22
C ALA A 226 -6.28 6.85 -0.95
N SER A 227 -6.63 7.83 -1.77
CA SER A 227 -7.91 8.52 -1.72
C SER A 227 -8.35 9.06 -3.09
N GLY A 228 -9.64 9.33 -3.22
CA GLY A 228 -10.30 9.75 -4.45
C GLY A 228 -11.00 8.61 -5.18
N SER A 229 -11.80 8.94 -6.20
CA SER A 229 -12.56 8.01 -7.03
C SER A 229 -12.20 8.20 -8.49
N PHE A 230 -11.59 7.18 -9.10
CA PHE A 230 -11.47 7.14 -10.55
C PHE A 230 -11.17 5.75 -11.12
N ALA A 231 -12.21 4.98 -11.46
CA ALA A 231 -12.10 3.65 -12.08
C ALA A 231 -11.04 3.54 -13.19
N ASN A 232 -10.99 4.50 -14.11
CA ASN A 232 -10.03 4.48 -15.24
C ASN A 232 -8.57 4.66 -14.78
N TYR A 233 -8.31 5.38 -13.68
CA TYR A 233 -6.96 5.51 -13.13
C TYR A 233 -6.49 4.18 -12.54
N TYR A 234 -7.33 3.56 -11.71
CA TYR A 234 -7.01 2.25 -11.14
C TYR A 234 -6.85 1.17 -12.20
N ARG A 235 -7.69 1.18 -13.24
CA ARG A 235 -7.50 0.34 -14.42
C ARG A 235 -6.13 0.57 -15.07
N ALA A 236 -5.74 1.83 -15.29
CA ALA A 236 -4.45 2.16 -15.87
C ALA A 236 -3.27 1.71 -15.00
N ILE A 237 -3.41 1.74 -13.67
CA ILE A 237 -2.42 1.19 -12.73
C ILE A 237 -2.30 -0.33 -12.91
N ALA A 238 -3.43 -1.05 -12.90
CA ALA A 238 -3.46 -2.50 -13.08
C ALA A 238 -2.84 -2.92 -14.43
N ASP A 239 -3.12 -2.15 -15.48
CA ASP A 239 -2.64 -2.39 -16.83
C ASP A 239 -1.18 -1.96 -17.04
N ALA A 240 -0.58 -1.18 -16.15
CA ALA A 240 0.78 -0.65 -16.33
C ALA A 240 1.86 -1.75 -16.34
N SER A 241 1.67 -2.81 -15.55
CA SER A 241 2.57 -3.95 -15.50
C SER A 241 1.82 -5.25 -15.72
N LYS A 242 2.39 -6.16 -16.51
CA LYS A 242 1.95 -7.56 -16.67
C LYS A 242 2.80 -8.53 -15.84
N LYS A 243 3.55 -7.98 -14.88
CA LYS A 243 4.50 -8.71 -14.04
C LYS A 243 4.20 -8.52 -12.56
N LEU A 244 3.03 -7.97 -12.20
CA LEU A 244 2.68 -7.78 -10.79
C LEU A 244 2.56 -9.16 -10.13
N GLU A 245 3.35 -9.34 -9.08
CA GLU A 245 3.39 -10.51 -8.20
C GLU A 245 2.71 -10.19 -6.87
N SER A 246 2.76 -8.92 -6.41
CA SER A 246 2.11 -8.46 -5.18
C SER A 246 1.52 -7.07 -5.37
N VAL A 247 0.26 -6.89 -4.97
CA VAL A 247 -0.41 -5.59 -4.89
C VAL A 247 -0.97 -5.41 -3.48
N VAL A 248 -0.66 -4.27 -2.89
CA VAL A 248 -1.23 -3.82 -1.62
C VAL A 248 -1.89 -2.47 -1.85
N LEU A 249 -3.14 -2.36 -1.43
CA LEU A 249 -3.87 -1.09 -1.36
C LEU A 249 -4.21 -0.83 0.11
N ARG A 250 -3.83 0.34 0.62
CA ARG A 250 -4.11 0.75 1.99
C ARG A 250 -4.79 2.11 1.99
N VAL A 251 -5.91 2.20 2.69
CA VAL A 251 -6.56 3.49 2.99
C VAL A 251 -5.96 4.08 4.26
N ALA A 252 -5.84 5.41 4.33
CA ALA A 252 -5.27 6.12 5.48
C ALA A 252 -6.10 5.92 6.78
N SER A 253 -7.42 5.86 6.66
CA SER A 253 -8.36 5.68 7.77
C SER A 253 -9.52 4.77 7.37
N GLU A 254 -9.96 3.91 8.29
CA GLU A 254 -11.17 3.10 8.12
C GLU A 254 -12.47 3.89 8.36
N HIS A 255 -12.41 5.09 8.95
CA HIS A 255 -13.58 5.87 9.36
C HIS A 255 -14.05 6.91 8.33
N GLN A 256 -13.36 7.02 7.21
CA GLN A 256 -13.69 7.93 6.13
C GLN A 256 -13.65 7.14 4.82
N GLN A 257 -14.74 7.17 4.06
CA GLN A 257 -14.80 6.56 2.73
C GLN A 257 -13.86 7.34 1.81
N HIS A 258 -12.72 6.75 1.53
CA HIS A 258 -11.65 7.44 0.83
C HIS A 258 -11.48 6.95 -0.60
N ILE A 259 -11.87 5.70 -0.92
CA ILE A 259 -11.67 5.10 -2.24
C ILE A 259 -12.97 4.46 -2.73
N TYR A 260 -13.33 4.77 -3.97
CA TYR A 260 -14.40 4.12 -4.71
C TYR A 260 -13.84 3.35 -5.93
N ASP A 261 -14.65 2.48 -6.53
CA ASP A 261 -14.33 1.65 -7.70
C ASP A 261 -13.20 0.62 -7.46
N VAL A 262 -13.11 0.07 -6.24
CA VAL A 262 -12.09 -0.96 -5.92
C VAL A 262 -12.32 -2.26 -6.68
N ASP A 263 -13.57 -2.59 -6.97
CA ASP A 263 -13.98 -3.71 -7.82
C ASP A 263 -13.37 -3.58 -9.23
N MET A 264 -13.44 -2.39 -9.81
CA MET A 264 -12.85 -2.11 -11.12
C MET A 264 -11.33 -2.27 -11.12
N PHE A 265 -10.67 -1.95 -10.00
CA PHE A 265 -9.24 -2.19 -9.85
C PHE A 265 -8.92 -3.69 -9.81
N VAL A 266 -9.64 -4.45 -8.98
CA VAL A 266 -9.43 -5.89 -8.81
C VAL A 266 -9.76 -6.66 -10.09
N GLY A 267 -10.89 -6.36 -10.75
CA GLY A 267 -11.24 -6.93 -12.05
C GLY A 267 -10.22 -6.57 -13.14
N SER A 268 -9.64 -5.37 -13.12
CA SER A 268 -8.55 -5.02 -14.06
C SER A 268 -7.27 -5.82 -13.76
N LEU A 269 -6.95 -6.04 -12.48
CA LEU A 269 -5.82 -6.89 -12.07
C LEU A 269 -6.02 -8.34 -12.49
N SER A 270 -7.24 -8.86 -12.41
CA SER A 270 -7.55 -10.25 -12.79
C SER A 270 -7.28 -10.47 -14.29
N LEU A 271 -7.70 -9.52 -15.13
CA LEU A 271 -7.47 -9.55 -16.57
C LEU A 271 -5.99 -9.36 -16.95
N SER A 272 -5.31 -8.38 -16.37
CA SER A 272 -3.95 -8.00 -16.77
C SER A 272 -2.85 -8.81 -16.08
N ASN A 273 -3.11 -9.31 -14.86
CA ASN A 273 -2.14 -9.96 -13.99
C ASN A 273 -2.63 -11.30 -13.40
N GLY A 274 -3.75 -11.87 -13.86
CA GLY A 274 -4.29 -13.16 -13.38
C GLY A 274 -3.30 -14.33 -13.39
N LYS A 275 -2.29 -14.28 -14.27
CA LYS A 275 -1.23 -15.31 -14.35
C LYS A 275 -0.02 -15.06 -13.46
N THR A 276 0.17 -13.85 -12.95
CA THR A 276 1.40 -13.46 -12.22
C THR A 276 1.14 -13.08 -10.78
N LEU A 277 -0.05 -12.53 -10.48
CA LEU A 277 -0.37 -12.03 -9.15
C LEU A 277 -0.46 -13.17 -8.15
N GLN A 278 0.28 -13.02 -7.04
CA GLN A 278 0.33 -13.97 -5.94
C GLN A 278 -0.24 -13.41 -4.65
N LYS A 279 -0.27 -12.08 -4.50
CA LYS A 279 -0.77 -11.39 -3.31
C LYS A 279 -1.65 -10.20 -3.69
N LEU A 280 -2.87 -10.15 -3.16
CA LEU A 280 -3.80 -9.03 -3.28
C LEU A 280 -4.30 -8.65 -1.89
N ILE A 281 -3.75 -7.60 -1.29
CA ILE A 281 -4.00 -7.26 0.12
C ILE A 281 -4.63 -5.88 0.21
N LEU A 282 -5.76 -5.81 0.88
CA LEU A 282 -6.48 -4.57 1.17
C LEU A 282 -6.37 -4.29 2.67
N TYR A 283 -5.63 -3.24 3.04
CA TYR A 283 -5.52 -2.77 4.42
C TYR A 283 -6.45 -1.59 4.68
N ASN A 284 -6.97 -1.50 5.91
CA ASN A 284 -8.08 -0.63 6.29
C ASN A 284 -9.24 -0.66 5.28
N PRO A 285 -9.70 -1.85 4.86
CA PRO A 285 -10.59 -2.02 3.72
C PRO A 285 -12.00 -1.43 3.93
N ARG A 286 -12.42 -1.11 5.17
CA ARG A 286 -13.64 -0.33 5.46
C ARG A 286 -13.71 1.02 4.78
N GLY A 287 -12.56 1.65 4.52
CA GLY A 287 -12.48 2.92 3.81
C GLY A 287 -12.62 2.77 2.28
N MET A 288 -12.83 1.56 1.78
CA MET A 288 -12.95 1.21 0.37
C MET A 288 -14.38 0.85 0.01
N LEU A 289 -14.74 1.14 -1.25
CA LEU A 289 -16.04 0.83 -1.84
C LEU A 289 -15.84 0.42 -3.31
N GLY A 290 -16.50 -0.65 -3.72
CA GLY A 290 -16.69 -1.07 -5.10
C GLY A 290 -18.18 -1.10 -5.45
N ASP A 291 -18.55 -1.88 -6.46
CA ASP A 291 -19.96 -2.09 -6.83
C ASP A 291 -20.76 -2.72 -5.67
N GLN A 292 -22.03 -2.32 -5.55
CA GLN A 292 -22.98 -2.83 -4.55
C GLN A 292 -22.49 -2.80 -3.10
N TYR A 293 -21.60 -1.86 -2.77
CA TYR A 293 -20.98 -1.66 -1.46
C TYR A 293 -19.99 -2.75 -1.02
N GLY A 294 -19.70 -3.75 -1.86
CA GLY A 294 -18.58 -4.68 -1.64
C GLY A 294 -17.24 -4.07 -2.01
N ASN A 295 -16.13 -4.72 -1.70
CA ASN A 295 -14.83 -4.34 -2.24
C ASN A 295 -14.67 -4.81 -3.68
N TYR A 296 -15.09 -6.03 -3.98
CA TYR A 296 -15.02 -6.69 -5.29
C TYR A 296 -15.84 -7.99 -5.29
N LEU A 297 -16.17 -8.52 -6.47
CA LEU A 297 -16.95 -9.77 -6.60
C LEU A 297 -16.05 -10.99 -6.47
N LEU A 298 -16.56 -12.09 -5.90
CA LEU A 298 -15.78 -13.34 -5.83
C LEU A 298 -15.43 -13.89 -7.23
N ASP A 299 -16.29 -13.65 -8.22
CA ASP A 299 -16.05 -14.05 -9.62
C ASP A 299 -14.80 -13.38 -10.22
N ASP A 300 -14.37 -12.22 -9.71
CA ASP A 300 -13.11 -11.60 -10.13
C ASP A 300 -11.90 -12.46 -9.73
N LEU A 301 -12.07 -13.35 -8.75
CA LEU A 301 -10.99 -14.20 -8.26
C LEU A 301 -10.66 -15.36 -9.21
N ASP A 302 -11.62 -15.81 -10.02
CA ASP A 302 -11.51 -16.98 -10.91
C ASP A 302 -10.34 -16.88 -11.90
N GLU A 303 -10.05 -15.67 -12.36
CA GLU A 303 -9.00 -15.42 -13.34
C GLU A 303 -7.59 -15.46 -12.73
N PHE A 304 -7.46 -15.39 -11.40
CA PHE A 304 -6.16 -15.46 -10.73
C PHE A 304 -5.70 -16.90 -10.51
N ARG A 305 -4.78 -17.37 -11.35
CA ARG A 305 -4.27 -18.75 -11.32
C ARG A 305 -3.22 -19.02 -10.24
N ASN A 306 -2.59 -17.97 -9.72
CA ASN A 306 -1.44 -18.04 -8.83
C ASN A 306 -1.64 -17.24 -7.53
N LEU A 307 -2.86 -16.73 -7.27
CA LEU A 307 -3.15 -15.95 -6.07
C LEU A 307 -3.10 -16.88 -4.84
N LYS A 308 -2.17 -16.58 -3.94
CA LYS A 308 -1.87 -17.38 -2.75
C LYS A 308 -2.37 -16.71 -1.47
N LEU A 309 -2.31 -15.38 -1.42
CA LEU A 309 -2.71 -14.59 -0.26
C LEU A 309 -3.63 -13.45 -0.71
N PHE A 310 -4.82 -13.39 -0.14
CA PHE A 310 -5.70 -12.26 -0.38
C PHE A 310 -6.61 -11.91 0.79
N THR A 311 -7.13 -10.69 0.73
CA THR A 311 -8.01 -10.08 1.74
C THR A 311 -9.40 -9.86 1.16
N LEU A 312 -10.44 -10.35 1.82
CA LEU A 312 -11.83 -10.18 1.40
C LEU A 312 -12.74 -9.83 2.59
N SER A 313 -13.84 -9.12 2.35
CA SER A 313 -14.81 -8.84 3.42
C SER A 313 -15.81 -9.98 3.59
N VAL A 314 -16.42 -10.05 4.77
CA VAL A 314 -17.56 -10.95 5.02
C VAL A 314 -18.74 -10.60 4.12
N TYR A 315 -18.92 -9.31 3.81
CA TYR A 315 -19.95 -8.84 2.90
C TYR A 315 -19.70 -9.34 1.46
N ASP A 316 -18.46 -9.35 0.96
CA ASP A 316 -18.12 -9.87 -0.37
C ASP A 316 -18.48 -11.35 -0.52
N LEU A 317 -18.37 -12.14 0.56
CA LEU A 317 -18.80 -13.54 0.58
C LEU A 317 -20.31 -13.69 0.48
N ALA A 318 -21.03 -12.84 1.21
CA ALA A 318 -22.48 -12.93 1.34
C ALA A 318 -23.21 -12.25 0.19
N LEU A 319 -22.55 -11.33 -0.52
CA LEU A 319 -23.16 -10.43 -1.51
C LEU A 319 -24.07 -11.18 -2.50
N GLU A 320 -23.55 -12.22 -3.15
CA GLU A 320 -24.33 -12.99 -4.13
C GLU A 320 -25.49 -13.78 -3.50
N GLU A 321 -25.34 -14.33 -2.29
CA GLU A 321 -26.46 -14.99 -1.58
C GLU A 321 -27.54 -13.98 -1.18
N LEU A 322 -27.13 -12.80 -0.69
CA LEU A 322 -28.03 -11.72 -0.28
C LEU A 322 -28.81 -11.15 -1.48
N TYR A 323 -28.16 -10.99 -2.64
CA TYR A 323 -28.78 -10.42 -3.83
C TYR A 323 -29.52 -11.44 -4.71
N LEU A 324 -28.99 -12.65 -4.94
CA LEU A 324 -29.57 -13.62 -5.88
C LEU A 324 -30.66 -14.49 -5.28
N MET A 325 -30.65 -14.77 -3.97
CA MET A 325 -31.49 -15.85 -3.43
C MET A 325 -32.77 -15.41 -2.74
N HIS A 326 -32.95 -14.12 -2.43
CA HIS A 326 -34.14 -13.57 -1.73
C HIS A 326 -34.64 -14.45 -0.55
N THR A 327 -33.76 -15.24 0.06
CA THR A 327 -34.02 -16.23 1.10
C THR A 327 -32.82 -16.29 2.03
N SER A 328 -33.03 -16.68 3.30
CA SER A 328 -31.98 -16.76 4.31
C SER A 328 -30.77 -17.56 3.79
N PRO A 329 -29.53 -17.11 4.06
CA PRO A 329 -28.33 -17.72 3.49
C PRO A 329 -28.28 -19.23 3.81
N ASN A 330 -27.98 -20.07 2.81
CA ASN A 330 -27.79 -21.51 3.02
C ASN A 330 -26.30 -21.83 3.05
N VAL A 331 -25.82 -22.37 4.17
CA VAL A 331 -24.43 -22.81 4.38
C VAL A 331 -23.89 -23.67 3.22
N GLU A 332 -24.68 -24.63 2.73
CA GLU A 332 -24.25 -25.56 1.69
C GLU A 332 -24.04 -24.86 0.36
N ARG A 333 -24.94 -23.95 -0.01
CA ARG A 333 -24.86 -23.18 -1.26
C ARG A 333 -23.74 -22.16 -1.21
N LEU A 334 -23.63 -21.44 -0.10
CA LEU A 334 -22.56 -20.49 0.10
C LEU A 334 -21.20 -21.18 0.10
N ALA A 335 -21.07 -22.34 0.75
CA ALA A 335 -19.83 -23.13 0.70
C ALA A 335 -19.50 -23.61 -0.72
N GLU A 336 -20.49 -24.07 -1.49
CA GLU A 336 -20.31 -24.47 -2.89
C GLU A 336 -19.83 -23.28 -3.74
N TYR A 337 -20.50 -22.13 -3.64
CA TYR A 337 -20.15 -20.91 -4.36
C TYR A 337 -18.72 -20.44 -4.02
N VAL A 338 -18.42 -20.24 -2.73
CA VAL A 338 -17.09 -19.82 -2.26
C VAL A 338 -16.00 -20.80 -2.70
N SER A 339 -16.27 -22.11 -2.63
CA SER A 339 -15.32 -23.13 -3.06
C SER A 339 -15.05 -23.10 -4.57
N GLY A 340 -16.04 -22.69 -5.37
CA GLY A 340 -15.92 -22.54 -6.82
C GLY A 340 -15.15 -21.29 -7.22
N SER A 341 -15.30 -20.19 -6.47
CA SER A 341 -14.70 -18.91 -6.82
C SER A 341 -13.26 -18.72 -6.33
N PHE A 342 -12.83 -19.47 -5.31
CA PHE A 342 -11.49 -19.29 -4.76
C PHE A 342 -10.42 -19.96 -5.63
N PRO A 343 -9.29 -19.27 -5.90
CA PRO A 343 -8.18 -19.85 -6.62
C PRO A 343 -7.64 -21.11 -5.95
N ALA A 344 -7.40 -22.17 -6.73
CA ALA A 344 -6.81 -23.41 -6.22
C ALA A 344 -5.41 -23.21 -5.60
N SER A 345 -4.72 -22.12 -5.94
CA SER A 345 -3.42 -21.73 -5.38
C SER A 345 -3.49 -21.08 -3.99
N THR A 346 -4.68 -20.89 -3.42
CA THR A 346 -4.88 -20.19 -2.15
C THR A 346 -4.14 -20.90 -1.01
N GLU A 347 -3.28 -20.15 -0.31
CA GLU A 347 -2.50 -20.60 0.86
C GLU A 347 -2.95 -19.86 2.14
N ALA A 348 -3.32 -18.59 2.02
CA ALA A 348 -3.68 -17.73 3.16
C ALA A 348 -4.86 -16.82 2.82
N LEU A 349 -5.82 -16.72 3.75
CA LEU A 349 -7.01 -15.89 3.62
C LEU A 349 -7.12 -14.94 4.81
N TYR A 350 -7.30 -13.64 4.57
CA TYR A 350 -7.66 -12.68 5.62
C TYR A 350 -9.09 -12.20 5.37
N ILE A 351 -9.99 -12.53 6.30
CA ILE A 351 -11.42 -12.21 6.20
C ILE A 351 -11.73 -11.17 7.27
N TRP A 352 -12.35 -10.06 6.86
CA TRP A 352 -12.55 -8.89 7.70
C TRP A 352 -13.99 -8.36 7.64
N GLY A 353 -14.31 -7.45 8.56
CA GLY A 353 -15.55 -6.67 8.51
C GLY A 353 -16.78 -7.43 8.96
N ARG A 354 -17.95 -6.90 8.63
CA ARG A 354 -19.28 -7.48 8.94
C ARG A 354 -20.18 -7.48 7.71
N SER A 355 -21.27 -8.24 7.75
CA SER A 355 -22.25 -8.28 6.65
C SER A 355 -23.18 -7.05 6.61
N ASP A 356 -23.21 -6.21 7.65
CA ASP A 356 -24.15 -5.09 7.82
C ASP A 356 -23.49 -3.71 7.66
N GLU A 357 -22.23 -3.68 7.23
CA GLU A 357 -21.33 -2.54 7.40
C GLU A 357 -21.66 -1.33 6.50
N TYR A 358 -22.51 -1.54 5.48
CA TYR A 358 -22.97 -0.49 4.56
C TYR A 358 -24.48 -0.25 4.72
N VAL A 359 -24.79 0.73 5.57
CA VAL A 359 -26.14 1.06 6.04
C VAL A 359 -26.99 1.74 4.96
N ASP A 360 -27.86 0.95 4.34
CA ASP A 360 -29.28 1.26 4.03
C ASP A 360 -30.06 -0.03 3.67
N VAL A 361 -29.48 -1.21 3.92
CA VAL A 361 -30.12 -2.52 3.74
C VAL A 361 -30.84 -2.90 5.06
N PRO A 362 -32.09 -3.38 5.02
CA PRO A 362 -32.83 -3.74 6.24
C PRO A 362 -32.05 -4.76 7.08
N ALA A 363 -32.11 -4.61 8.41
CA ALA A 363 -31.49 -5.48 9.43
C ALA A 363 -31.91 -6.97 9.40
N SER A 364 -32.60 -7.45 8.35
CA SER A 364 -33.03 -8.84 8.18
C SER A 364 -32.04 -9.72 7.41
N ASP A 365 -30.99 -9.11 6.84
CA ASP A 365 -30.14 -9.71 5.82
C ASP A 365 -28.68 -9.88 6.32
N ASP A 366 -28.47 -9.88 7.63
CA ASP A 366 -27.16 -10.16 8.23
C ASP A 366 -26.77 -11.63 8.01
N MET A 367 -25.51 -11.90 7.64
CA MET A 367 -24.98 -13.25 7.68
C MET A 367 -24.65 -13.59 9.14
N PRO A 368 -25.43 -14.46 9.81
CA PRO A 368 -25.18 -14.77 11.20
C PRO A 368 -23.82 -15.48 11.31
N SER A 369 -23.10 -15.23 12.42
CA SER A 369 -21.76 -15.78 12.65
C SER A 369 -21.71 -17.31 12.55
N ASN A 370 -22.81 -17.99 12.85
CA ASN A 370 -22.95 -19.44 12.72
C ASN A 370 -22.93 -19.92 11.25
N ILE A 371 -23.39 -19.10 10.29
CA ILE A 371 -23.40 -19.42 8.86
C ILE A 371 -21.97 -19.30 8.36
N LEU A 372 -21.30 -18.16 8.61
CA LEU A 372 -19.90 -17.99 8.24
C LEU A 372 -19.02 -19.11 8.84
N ASP A 373 -19.17 -19.40 10.13
CA ASP A 373 -18.42 -20.45 10.81
C ASP A 373 -18.67 -21.84 10.17
N SER A 374 -19.91 -22.14 9.80
CA SER A 374 -20.25 -23.43 9.17
C SER A 374 -19.77 -23.50 7.72
N THR A 375 -19.81 -22.39 6.98
CA THR A 375 -19.32 -22.28 5.60
C THR A 375 -17.80 -22.47 5.56
N LEU A 376 -17.07 -21.76 6.41
CA LEU A 376 -15.61 -21.88 6.50
C LEU A 376 -15.18 -23.27 6.98
N ALA A 377 -15.87 -23.84 7.99
CA ALA A 377 -15.64 -25.21 8.39
C ALA A 377 -15.84 -26.20 7.23
N SER A 378 -16.93 -26.05 6.46
CA SER A 378 -17.23 -26.89 5.30
C SER A 378 -16.16 -26.73 4.21
N LEU A 379 -15.72 -25.51 3.93
CA LEU A 379 -14.65 -25.22 2.97
C LEU A 379 -13.33 -25.90 3.38
N ILE A 380 -12.93 -25.77 4.65
CA ILE A 380 -11.71 -26.39 5.18
C ILE A 380 -11.80 -27.92 5.11
N GLU A 381 -12.95 -28.51 5.45
CA GLU A 381 -13.13 -29.96 5.43
C GLU A 381 -13.26 -30.55 4.03
N SER A 382 -13.78 -29.77 3.06
CA SER A 382 -14.00 -30.22 1.67
C SER A 382 -12.72 -30.59 0.94
N SER A 383 -11.56 -30.12 1.42
CA SER A 383 -10.25 -30.26 0.77
C SER A 383 -10.19 -29.64 -0.64
N VAL A 384 -11.17 -28.82 -1.05
CA VAL A 384 -11.14 -28.12 -2.35
C VAL A 384 -9.94 -27.18 -2.45
N LEU A 385 -9.57 -26.54 -1.33
CA LEU A 385 -8.39 -25.71 -1.20
C LEU A 385 -7.25 -26.50 -0.54
N GLU A 386 -6.71 -27.49 -1.26
CA GLU A 386 -5.63 -28.37 -0.76
C GLU A 386 -4.38 -27.59 -0.27
N ASN A 387 -4.16 -26.41 -0.84
CA ASN A 387 -3.03 -25.55 -0.51
C ASN A 387 -3.27 -24.66 0.70
N LEU A 388 -4.50 -24.57 1.23
CA LEU A 388 -4.83 -23.69 2.35
C LEU A 388 -3.98 -24.04 3.58
N LYS A 389 -3.46 -23.01 4.25
CA LYS A 389 -2.60 -23.12 5.43
C LYS A 389 -3.09 -22.26 6.58
N VAL A 390 -3.66 -21.09 6.29
CA VAL A 390 -4.12 -20.17 7.32
C VAL A 390 -5.35 -19.37 6.90
N VAL A 391 -6.27 -19.14 7.83
CA VAL A 391 -7.43 -18.25 7.70
C VAL A 391 -7.40 -17.29 8.90
N TYR A 392 -7.37 -15.99 8.66
CA TYR A 392 -7.42 -14.96 9.70
C TYR A 392 -8.84 -14.40 9.82
N LEU A 393 -9.38 -14.46 11.04
CA LEU A 393 -10.77 -14.10 11.39
C LEU A 393 -10.87 -13.19 12.63
N ALA A 394 -9.74 -12.82 13.24
CA ALA A 394 -9.71 -12.04 14.48
C ALA A 394 -10.42 -10.67 14.36
N ASP A 395 -10.35 -10.03 13.19
CA ASP A 395 -11.05 -8.77 12.91
C ASP A 395 -12.57 -8.97 12.89
N PHE A 396 -13.06 -9.94 12.11
CA PHE A 396 -14.49 -10.31 12.11
C PHE A 396 -15.00 -10.63 13.52
N GLU A 397 -14.26 -11.45 14.29
CA GLU A 397 -14.65 -11.82 15.65
C GLU A 397 -14.78 -10.62 16.58
N MET A 398 -13.78 -9.72 16.55
CA MET A 398 -13.80 -8.47 17.32
C MET A 398 -15.02 -7.61 17.00
N LEU A 399 -15.30 -7.42 15.70
CA LEU A 399 -16.36 -6.52 15.24
C LEU A 399 -17.75 -7.08 15.50
N GLN A 400 -17.95 -8.38 15.30
CA GLN A 400 -19.21 -9.04 15.56
C GLN A 400 -19.63 -8.87 17.03
N ILE A 401 -18.70 -9.05 17.95
CA ILE A 401 -18.98 -9.03 19.39
C ILE A 401 -19.14 -7.60 19.92
N ALA A 402 -18.27 -6.67 19.50
CA ALA A 402 -18.35 -5.28 19.96
C ALA A 402 -19.68 -4.59 19.59
N PHE A 403 -20.32 -5.03 18.52
CA PHE A 403 -21.60 -4.46 18.05
C PHE A 403 -22.83 -5.08 18.73
N GLU A 404 -22.81 -6.38 19.05
CA GLU A 404 -23.90 -7.06 19.77
C GLU A 404 -24.18 -6.44 21.16
N GLU A 405 -23.19 -5.76 21.77
CA GLU A 405 -23.40 -5.00 23.01
C GLU A 405 -24.15 -3.66 22.84
N HIS A 406 -24.25 -3.11 21.62
CA HIS A 406 -24.80 -1.77 21.35
C HIS A 406 -26.25 -1.76 20.87
N ILE A 407 -26.86 -2.92 20.57
CA ILE A 407 -28.27 -3.02 20.17
C ILE A 407 -29.13 -3.42 21.39
N ASP A 408 -29.89 -2.45 21.89
CA ASP A 408 -30.95 -2.64 22.88
C ASP A 408 -32.17 -3.28 22.19
N GLY A 409 -32.09 -4.57 21.84
CA GLY A 409 -33.18 -5.28 21.16
C GLY A 409 -32.84 -6.69 20.65
N ASP A 410 -33.24 -7.70 21.45
CA ASP A 410 -33.63 -9.09 21.10
C ASP A 410 -32.78 -9.98 20.16
N ILE A 411 -31.65 -9.55 19.61
CA ILE A 411 -30.70 -10.45 18.91
C ILE A 411 -29.54 -10.76 19.84
N LYS A 412 -29.75 -11.67 20.80
CA LYS A 412 -28.67 -12.32 21.54
C LYS A 412 -28.38 -13.66 20.89
N ASP A 413 -27.68 -13.64 19.76
CA ASP A 413 -27.24 -14.87 19.10
C ASP A 413 -25.95 -15.43 19.72
N THR A 414 -25.24 -14.65 20.54
CA THR A 414 -24.08 -15.13 21.30
C THR A 414 -24.30 -15.05 22.81
N ASP A 415 -23.99 -16.15 23.51
CA ASP A 415 -23.78 -16.12 24.96
C ASP A 415 -22.40 -15.48 25.18
N PRO A 416 -22.29 -14.31 25.85
CA PRO A 416 -21.01 -13.63 26.07
C PRO A 416 -19.97 -14.48 26.84
N GLY A 417 -20.38 -15.67 27.32
CA GLY A 417 -19.49 -16.68 27.91
C GLY A 417 -18.88 -17.70 26.94
N GLN A 418 -19.07 -17.62 25.62
CA GLN A 418 -18.49 -18.58 24.67
C GLN A 418 -17.78 -17.91 23.48
N PRO A 419 -16.62 -18.44 23.06
CA PRO A 419 -15.96 -17.96 21.85
C PRO A 419 -16.74 -18.41 20.60
N ILE A 420 -16.74 -17.57 19.56
CA ILE A 420 -17.37 -17.89 18.28
C ILE A 420 -16.37 -18.63 17.36
N LEU A 421 -16.76 -18.95 16.13
CA LEU A 421 -15.91 -19.59 15.11
C LEU A 421 -15.37 -20.99 15.49
N GLN A 422 -16.02 -21.67 16.44
CA GLN A 422 -15.54 -22.94 16.99
C GLN A 422 -15.57 -24.08 15.97
N LYS A 423 -16.51 -24.07 15.02
CA LYS A 423 -16.56 -25.11 13.97
C LYS A 423 -15.37 -24.98 13.03
N SER A 424 -15.02 -23.76 12.64
CA SER A 424 -13.87 -23.44 11.80
C SER A 424 -12.57 -23.82 12.49
N VAL A 425 -12.42 -23.49 13.77
CA VAL A 425 -11.24 -23.88 14.56
C VAL A 425 -11.11 -25.41 14.63
N ALA A 426 -12.20 -26.13 14.92
CA ALA A 426 -12.19 -27.59 14.96
C ALA A 426 -11.86 -28.21 13.59
N ALA A 427 -12.42 -27.67 12.50
CA ALA A 427 -12.12 -28.09 11.13
C ALA A 427 -10.64 -27.83 10.79
N GLY A 428 -10.11 -26.67 11.15
CA GLY A 428 -8.71 -26.30 10.96
C GLY A 428 -7.75 -27.25 11.67
N LEU A 429 -8.01 -27.54 12.95
CA LEU A 429 -7.23 -28.51 13.73
C LEU A 429 -7.21 -29.91 13.08
N LYS A 430 -8.34 -30.35 12.53
CA LYS A 430 -8.46 -31.64 11.85
C LYS A 430 -7.76 -31.66 10.49
N ALA A 431 -7.79 -30.56 9.75
CA ALA A 431 -7.21 -30.43 8.41
C ALA A 431 -5.72 -29.98 8.41
N GLY A 432 -5.19 -29.51 9.55
CA GLY A 432 -3.86 -28.91 9.62
C GLY A 432 -3.81 -27.48 9.07
N VAL A 433 -4.93 -26.75 9.14
CA VAL A 433 -5.06 -25.34 8.74
C VAL A 433 -5.16 -24.48 9.99
N HIS A 434 -4.33 -23.44 10.08
CA HIS A 434 -4.36 -22.46 11.16
C HIS A 434 -5.58 -21.55 11.02
N VAL A 435 -6.50 -21.58 11.98
CA VAL A 435 -7.65 -20.66 12.00
C VAL A 435 -7.42 -19.62 13.08
N CYS A 436 -6.97 -18.45 12.66
CA CYS A 436 -6.51 -17.39 13.54
C CYS A 436 -7.68 -16.51 14.00
N THR A 437 -8.06 -16.66 15.26
CA THR A 437 -9.07 -15.85 15.94
C THR A 437 -8.40 -15.00 17.04
N LEU A 438 -9.13 -14.17 17.77
CA LEU A 438 -8.63 -13.42 18.93
C LEU A 438 -8.05 -14.35 20.00
N MET A 439 -8.68 -15.51 20.18
CA MET A 439 -8.34 -16.52 21.18
C MET A 439 -7.38 -17.59 20.66
N ASN A 440 -7.37 -17.83 19.35
CA ASN A 440 -6.46 -18.79 18.70
C ASN A 440 -5.51 -18.04 17.75
N ARG A 441 -4.32 -17.67 18.22
CA ARG A 441 -3.43 -16.74 17.49
C ARG A 441 -2.24 -17.41 16.78
N ASP A 442 -2.07 -18.72 16.91
CA ASP A 442 -0.97 -19.43 16.22
C ASP A 442 -1.28 -19.55 14.73
N ASP A 443 -0.49 -18.84 13.94
CA ASP A 443 -0.61 -18.78 12.50
C ASP A 443 0.52 -19.53 11.78
N GLY A 444 1.36 -20.29 12.50
CA GLY A 444 2.50 -21.00 11.92
C GLY A 444 3.61 -20.07 11.38
N GLY A 445 3.58 -18.78 11.70
CA GLY A 445 4.49 -17.76 11.19
C GLY A 445 4.12 -17.21 9.80
N TYR A 446 2.92 -17.51 9.30
CA TYR A 446 2.45 -17.06 7.98
C TYR A 446 2.23 -15.54 7.90
N TRP A 447 2.08 -14.82 9.01
CA TRP A 447 2.01 -13.35 9.06
C TRP A 447 3.20 -12.69 8.35
N LYS A 448 4.36 -13.35 8.30
CA LYS A 448 5.57 -12.84 7.61
C LYS A 448 5.38 -12.71 6.09
N SER A 449 4.36 -13.35 5.53
CA SER A 449 4.01 -13.26 4.11
C SER A 449 3.30 -11.95 3.76
N PHE A 450 2.75 -11.25 4.76
CA PHE A 450 2.07 -9.97 4.58
C PHE A 450 3.10 -8.84 4.41
N PRO A 451 3.02 -8.04 3.33
CA PRO A 451 3.83 -6.84 3.18
C PRO A 451 3.45 -5.81 4.23
N ALA A 452 4.43 -5.28 4.95
CA ALA A 452 4.23 -4.19 5.89
C ALA A 452 4.40 -2.83 5.21
N LYS A 453 3.69 -1.81 5.71
CA LYS A 453 3.95 -0.41 5.38
C LYS A 453 5.38 -0.04 5.84
N PRO A 454 6.22 0.55 4.97
CA PRO A 454 7.52 1.09 5.37
C PRO A 454 7.39 2.16 6.45
N ASP A 455 8.27 2.12 7.44
CA ASP A 455 8.29 3.05 8.57
C ASP A 455 9.70 3.59 8.86
N GLY A 456 9.82 4.42 9.90
CA GLY A 456 11.08 5.03 10.32
C GLY A 456 12.21 4.05 10.69
N PHE A 457 11.91 2.78 10.96
CA PHE A 457 12.93 1.77 11.26
C PHE A 457 13.68 1.31 10.00
N GLU A 458 13.13 1.57 8.81
CA GLU A 458 13.75 1.24 7.52
C GLU A 458 14.68 2.32 6.97
N LEU A 459 14.71 3.50 7.61
CA LEU A 459 15.55 4.63 7.22
C LEU A 459 16.92 4.55 7.91
N LYS A 460 17.96 4.18 7.17
CA LYS A 460 19.34 3.94 7.68
C LYS A 460 19.98 5.17 8.30
N THR A 461 19.65 6.34 7.80
CA THR A 461 20.16 7.62 8.32
C THR A 461 19.21 8.23 9.37
N GLY A 462 18.12 7.53 9.68
CA GLY A 462 17.15 7.92 10.70
C GLY A 462 17.53 7.43 12.10
N PRO A 463 16.96 8.03 13.16
CA PRO A 463 17.30 7.67 14.55
C PRO A 463 16.74 6.31 14.99
N CYS A 464 15.69 5.83 14.32
CA CYS A 464 15.05 4.55 14.63
C CYS A 464 15.62 3.40 13.82
N TYR A 465 16.68 3.62 13.02
CA TYR A 465 17.21 2.56 12.17
C TYR A 465 17.57 1.31 12.98
N GLY A 466 17.04 0.17 12.56
CA GLY A 466 17.40 -1.13 13.12
C GLY A 466 16.18 -1.98 13.44
N GLU A 467 16.30 -2.75 14.51
CA GLU A 467 15.26 -3.69 14.92
C GLU A 467 14.09 -2.95 15.59
N ARG A 468 12.88 -3.33 15.19
CA ARG A 468 11.64 -2.89 15.85
C ARG A 468 11.58 -3.46 17.27
N PRO A 469 10.88 -2.80 18.22
CA PRO A 469 10.68 -3.34 19.56
C PRO A 469 10.11 -4.76 19.54
N ALA A 470 10.58 -5.63 20.43
CA ALA A 470 10.16 -7.03 20.46
C ALA A 470 8.65 -7.23 20.74
N SER A 471 8.02 -6.25 21.40
CA SER A 471 6.58 -6.24 21.68
C SER A 471 5.73 -5.79 20.48
N TRP A 472 6.36 -5.48 19.34
CA TRP A 472 5.64 -5.06 18.15
C TRP A 472 5.33 -6.24 17.24
N ARG A 473 4.13 -6.21 16.65
CA ARG A 473 3.68 -7.12 15.61
C ARG A 473 3.12 -6.33 14.44
N LEU A 474 3.07 -6.99 13.29
CA LEU A 474 2.35 -6.46 12.13
C LEU A 474 0.86 -6.59 12.41
N ASN A 475 0.15 -5.46 12.45
CA ASN A 475 -1.30 -5.46 12.45
C ASN A 475 -1.78 -5.81 11.03
N LEU A 476 -2.49 -6.94 10.88
CA LEU A 476 -2.95 -7.43 9.58
C LEU A 476 -4.16 -6.65 9.02
N GLN A 477 -4.84 -5.85 9.85
CA GLN A 477 -5.90 -4.95 9.43
C GLN A 477 -5.31 -3.68 8.79
N SER A 478 -4.30 -3.08 9.43
CA SER A 478 -3.74 -1.80 8.98
C SER A 478 -2.45 -1.91 8.18
N GLY A 479 -1.77 -3.06 8.20
CA GLY A 479 -0.45 -3.26 7.59
C GLY A 479 0.69 -2.54 8.32
N GLU A 480 0.45 -2.03 9.53
CA GLU A 480 1.41 -1.25 10.31
C GLU A 480 2.03 -2.06 11.44
N TRP A 481 3.29 -1.77 11.73
CA TRP A 481 3.94 -2.29 12.93
C TRP A 481 3.53 -1.48 14.14
N GLY A 482 3.10 -2.16 15.20
CA GLY A 482 2.77 -1.49 16.46
C GLY A 482 2.75 -2.45 17.65
N PRO A 483 2.61 -1.92 18.87
CA PRO A 483 2.45 -2.74 20.06
C PRO A 483 1.29 -3.72 19.93
N ASP A 484 1.51 -4.96 20.35
CA ASP A 484 0.47 -5.99 20.44
C ASP A 484 0.36 -6.45 21.89
N CYS A 485 -0.87 -6.49 22.42
CA CYS A 485 -1.10 -6.96 23.79
C CYS A 485 -1.00 -8.50 23.91
N GLU A 486 -0.81 -9.21 22.78
CA GLU A 486 -0.71 -10.67 22.71
C GLU A 486 -1.93 -11.38 23.36
N GLY A 487 -3.10 -10.73 23.30
CA GLY A 487 -4.34 -11.23 23.89
C GLY A 487 -4.31 -11.28 25.42
N CYS A 488 -3.67 -10.30 26.08
CA CYS A 488 -3.40 -10.29 27.52
C CYS A 488 -4.57 -10.66 28.44
N GLY A 489 -5.82 -10.42 28.02
CA GLY A 489 -7.02 -10.66 28.84
C GLY A 489 -7.17 -9.69 30.01
N GLU A 490 -6.39 -8.61 30.01
CA GLU A 490 -6.33 -7.61 31.09
C GLU A 490 -6.44 -6.17 30.56
N CYS A 491 -6.14 -5.92 29.28
CA CYS A 491 -6.29 -4.61 28.67
C CYS A 491 -7.74 -4.33 28.28
N MET A 492 -8.05 -3.04 28.08
CA MET A 492 -9.40 -2.62 27.66
C MET A 492 -9.83 -3.29 26.36
N ASP A 493 -8.92 -3.43 25.39
CA ASP A 493 -9.23 -4.04 24.08
C ASP A 493 -9.63 -5.53 24.20
N CYS A 494 -8.92 -6.30 25.03
CA CYS A 494 -9.30 -7.70 25.31
C CYS A 494 -10.64 -7.79 26.05
N LEU A 495 -10.81 -6.96 27.07
CA LEU A 495 -11.99 -6.99 27.93
C LEU A 495 -13.24 -6.40 27.26
N ALA A 496 -13.08 -5.65 26.17
CA ALA A 496 -14.18 -5.18 25.32
C ALA A 496 -14.81 -6.29 24.48
N VAL A 497 -14.14 -7.44 24.34
CA VAL A 497 -14.62 -8.54 23.50
C VAL A 497 -14.98 -9.77 24.34
N TYR A 498 -14.12 -10.18 25.28
CA TYR A 498 -14.41 -11.32 26.14
C TYR A 498 -14.07 -11.05 27.60
N PRO A 499 -14.79 -11.66 28.55
CA PRO A 499 -14.46 -11.54 29.97
C PRO A 499 -13.09 -12.18 30.27
N ALA A 500 -12.41 -11.66 31.30
CA ALA A 500 -11.06 -12.09 31.68
C ALA A 500 -10.95 -13.60 31.94
N GLU A 501 -12.03 -14.23 32.42
CA GLU A 501 -12.13 -15.66 32.67
C GLU A 501 -11.97 -16.47 31.38
N LEU A 502 -12.56 -16.00 30.27
CA LEU A 502 -12.48 -16.66 28.97
C LEU A 502 -11.06 -16.56 28.39
N TRP A 503 -10.45 -15.38 28.48
CA TRP A 503 -9.05 -15.18 28.07
C TRP A 503 -8.09 -16.10 28.83
N LYS A 504 -8.36 -16.36 30.11
CA LYS A 504 -7.56 -17.28 30.94
C LYS A 504 -7.75 -18.74 30.53
N SER A 505 -8.96 -19.15 30.14
CA SER A 505 -9.23 -20.53 29.74
C SER A 505 -8.74 -20.86 28.32
N GLY A 506 -8.71 -19.89 27.40
CA GLY A 506 -8.20 -20.11 26.04
C GLY A 506 -6.67 -20.15 25.91
N ARG A 507 -5.94 -19.78 26.96
CA ARG A 507 -4.46 -19.77 27.00
C ARG A 507 -3.83 -21.06 27.53
N SER A 508 -4.63 -21.95 28.11
CA SER A 508 -4.21 -23.26 28.63
C SER A 508 -4.38 -24.34 27.58
#